data_AF-A0A7Y3ST06-F1
#
_entry.id   AF-A0A7Y3ST06-F1
#
_cell.length_a   1.000
_cell.length_b   1.000
_cell.length_c   1.000
_cell.angle_alpha   90.00
_cell.angle_beta   90.00
_cell.angle_gamma   90.00
#
_symmetry.space_group_name_H-M   'P 1'
#
loop_
_entity.id
_entity.type
_entity.pdbx_description
1 polymer ?
#
loop_
_entity_poly.entity_id
_entity_poly.type
_entity_poly.pdbx_seq_one_letter_code
_entity_poly.pdbx_strand_id
1 'polypeptide(L)'
;MREDKVLEMIKTNPIVIKNIENPSDEMKLMAIKKDGIMIRYIKNPTSEMEDLAIQSNPRVIEFIKEPTYDMKKYVVSKIWNTLEFIDNPSEELIIIGMKQKGYAIKYAKNPSEKLQKMAIEKDYDSIKYIEKPSEEIQFFAIRINYVALRYIKNATLNAEVLAIREDESAIRFIENIDDNKKILFLKSNALVMKYIINDLSMDSVEMAFKEVLSKETVRDNYVRDFINCDSINEKYGNISMDKIIFIYKYGSKTCKKIAVDEKLNMM
;
A
#
# COMPACT_ATOMS: atom_id res chain seq x y z
N MET A 1 9.17 39.66 40.82
CA MET A 1 7.79 39.75 40.30
C MET A 1 6.91 38.97 41.25
N ARG A 2 5.72 39.48 41.63
CA ARG A 2 4.81 38.70 42.47
C ARG A 2 4.28 37.49 41.70
N GLU A 3 4.13 36.35 42.35
CA GLU A 3 3.73 35.07 41.75
C GLU A 3 2.38 35.16 41.01
N ASP A 4 1.42 35.89 41.57
CA ASP A 4 0.13 36.23 40.94
C ASP A 4 0.30 36.83 39.53
N LYS A 5 1.22 37.79 39.35
CA LYS A 5 1.51 38.41 38.05
C LYS A 5 2.16 37.42 37.09
N VAL A 6 3.02 36.55 37.58
CA VAL A 6 3.66 35.52 36.75
C VAL A 6 2.61 34.53 36.24
N LEU A 7 1.70 34.09 37.10
CA LEU A 7 0.60 33.19 36.74
C LEU A 7 -0.32 33.85 35.72
N GLU A 8 -0.68 35.13 35.87
CA GLU A 8 -1.45 35.86 34.84
C GLU A 8 -0.69 35.92 33.49
N MET A 9 0.62 36.17 33.51
CA MET A 9 1.43 36.13 32.28
C MET A 9 1.41 34.76 31.61
N ILE A 10 1.51 33.67 32.38
CA ILE A 10 1.42 32.30 31.87
C ILE A 10 0.03 32.00 31.30
N LYS A 11 -1.05 32.47 31.96
CA LYS A 11 -2.43 32.30 31.46
C LYS A 11 -2.61 32.95 30.08
N THR A 12 -2.02 34.12 29.86
CA THR A 12 -2.08 34.84 28.58
C THR A 12 -1.14 34.23 27.55
N ASN A 13 0.08 33.88 27.93
CA ASN A 13 1.10 33.35 27.04
C ASN A 13 1.97 32.29 27.76
N PRO A 14 1.66 30.99 27.61
CA PRO A 14 2.31 29.94 28.39
C PRO A 14 3.82 29.79 28.08
N ILE A 15 4.30 30.25 26.91
CA ILE A 15 5.72 30.19 26.53
C ILE A 15 6.65 30.95 27.49
N VAL A 16 6.09 31.89 28.26
CA VAL A 16 6.82 32.66 29.27
C VAL A 16 7.50 31.73 30.28
N ILE A 17 6.98 30.53 30.51
CA ILE A 17 7.58 29.50 31.39
C ILE A 17 9.04 29.21 31.07
N LYS A 18 9.44 29.29 29.78
CA LYS A 18 10.82 29.10 29.31
C LYS A 18 11.82 30.07 29.97
N ASN A 19 11.37 31.27 30.32
CA ASN A 19 12.22 32.35 30.83
C ASN A 19 12.13 32.50 32.35
N ILE A 20 11.38 31.63 33.04
CA ILE A 20 11.25 31.66 34.50
C ILE A 20 12.32 30.75 35.09
N GLU A 21 13.18 31.31 35.92
CA GLU A 21 14.13 30.53 36.71
C GLU A 21 13.38 29.83 37.85
N ASN A 22 13.51 28.50 37.94
CA ASN A 22 12.89 27.65 38.97
C ASN A 22 11.37 27.90 39.15
N PRO A 23 10.54 27.68 38.11
CA PRO A 23 9.09 27.89 38.23
C PRO A 23 8.46 26.97 39.29
N SER A 24 7.45 27.47 40.01
CA SER A 24 6.67 26.66 40.95
C SER A 24 5.83 25.60 40.21
N ASP A 25 5.40 24.55 40.90
CA ASP A 25 4.59 23.50 40.28
C ASP A 25 3.23 24.04 39.80
N GLU A 26 2.68 25.06 40.45
CA GLU A 26 1.48 25.77 39.99
C GLU A 26 1.72 26.45 38.63
N MET A 27 2.86 27.16 38.47
CA MET A 27 3.25 27.78 37.20
C MET A 27 3.41 26.73 36.09
N LYS A 28 4.08 25.61 36.39
CA LYS A 28 4.28 24.49 35.46
C LYS A 28 2.96 23.88 35.00
N LEU A 29 2.09 23.53 35.94
CA LEU A 29 0.77 22.96 35.66
C LEU A 29 -0.11 23.93 34.88
N MET A 30 -0.06 25.22 35.20
CA MET A 30 -0.82 26.25 34.48
C MET A 30 -0.34 26.39 33.03
N ALA A 31 0.98 26.34 32.79
CA ALA A 31 1.56 26.39 31.46
C ALA A 31 1.13 25.15 30.64
N ILE A 32 1.25 23.95 31.21
CA ILE A 32 0.83 22.68 30.55
C ILE A 32 -0.66 22.66 30.24
N LYS A 33 -1.52 23.11 31.18
CA LYS A 33 -2.98 23.18 30.98
C LYS A 33 -3.37 24.12 29.83
N LYS A 34 -2.55 25.13 29.54
CA LYS A 34 -2.75 26.04 28.40
C LYS A 34 -2.24 25.47 27.10
N ASP A 35 -1.07 24.83 27.13
CA ASP A 35 -0.48 24.14 25.99
C ASP A 35 0.45 23.02 26.48
N GLY A 36 0.08 21.77 26.19
CA GLY A 36 0.87 20.60 26.59
C GLY A 36 2.33 20.66 26.13
N ILE A 37 2.64 21.35 25.02
CA ILE A 37 4.00 21.47 24.49
C ILE A 37 4.96 22.17 25.46
N MET A 38 4.44 22.91 26.45
CA MET A 38 5.24 23.58 27.46
C MET A 38 6.08 22.64 28.31
N ILE A 39 5.73 21.36 28.38
CA ILE A 39 6.51 20.37 29.12
C ILE A 39 7.97 20.30 28.66
N ARG A 40 8.27 20.65 27.39
CA ARG A 40 9.63 20.71 26.87
C ARG A 40 10.54 21.72 27.56
N TYR A 41 9.96 22.69 28.29
CA TYR A 41 10.68 23.71 29.05
C TYR A 41 10.74 23.41 30.55
N ILE A 42 10.11 22.34 30.99
CA ILE A 42 10.03 21.95 32.40
C ILE A 42 11.11 20.90 32.68
N LYS A 43 12.02 21.21 33.59
CA LYS A 43 13.01 20.24 34.07
C LYS A 43 12.35 19.32 35.09
N ASN A 44 12.56 18.01 34.94
CA ASN A 44 12.05 16.96 35.83
C ASN A 44 10.53 17.09 36.09
N PRO A 45 9.67 17.01 35.04
CA PRO A 45 8.23 17.05 35.24
C PRO A 45 7.75 15.89 36.12
N THR A 46 6.65 16.09 36.84
CA THR A 46 5.97 15.01 37.57
C THR A 46 5.15 14.16 36.61
N SER A 47 4.80 12.92 36.99
CA SER A 47 3.94 12.07 36.15
C SER A 47 2.58 12.73 35.85
N GLU A 48 2.02 13.49 36.79
CA GLU A 48 0.80 14.28 36.55
C GLU A 48 0.99 15.32 35.43
N MET A 49 2.14 16.01 35.43
CA MET A 49 2.47 16.99 34.39
C MET A 49 2.61 16.31 33.02
N GLU A 50 3.26 15.14 32.97
CA GLU A 50 3.42 14.34 31.75
C GLU A 50 2.07 13.85 31.20
N ASP A 51 1.20 13.33 32.06
CA ASP A 51 -0.15 12.88 31.69
C ASP A 51 -1.01 14.03 31.14
N LEU A 52 -1.02 15.18 31.82
CA LEU A 52 -1.73 16.37 31.36
C LEU A 52 -1.21 16.86 30.01
N ALA A 53 0.11 16.84 29.81
CA ALA A 53 0.70 17.24 28.55
C ALA A 53 0.28 16.31 27.41
N ILE A 54 0.32 14.99 27.62
CA ILE A 54 -0.10 13.98 26.63
C ILE A 54 -1.58 14.10 26.30
N GLN A 55 -2.44 14.31 27.30
CA GLN A 55 -3.88 14.50 27.10
C GLN A 55 -4.18 15.77 26.29
N SER A 56 -3.36 16.81 26.44
CA SER A 56 -3.45 18.03 25.63
C SER A 56 -2.96 17.83 24.20
N ASN A 57 -1.81 17.16 24.01
CA ASN A 57 -1.24 16.87 22.70
C ASN A 57 -0.48 15.53 22.71
N PRO A 58 -0.99 14.47 22.06
CA PRO A 58 -0.32 13.16 22.04
C PRO A 58 1.10 13.16 21.47
N ARG A 59 1.46 14.12 20.60
CA ARG A 59 2.83 14.23 20.05
C ARG A 59 3.86 14.68 21.09
N VAL A 60 3.43 15.21 22.23
CA VAL A 60 4.32 15.66 23.29
C VAL A 60 5.13 14.53 23.91
N ILE A 61 4.75 13.27 23.66
CA ILE A 61 5.53 12.10 24.10
C ILE A 61 6.99 12.16 23.64
N GLU A 62 7.31 12.87 22.55
CA GLU A 62 8.67 13.18 22.10
C GLU A 62 9.52 13.88 23.19
N PHE A 63 8.89 14.65 24.07
CA PHE A 63 9.56 15.41 25.13
C PHE A 63 9.58 14.68 26.49
N ILE A 64 9.00 13.47 26.56
CA ILE A 64 8.97 12.66 27.78
C ILE A 64 10.11 11.64 27.68
N LYS A 65 11.03 11.67 28.65
CA LYS A 65 12.27 10.89 28.59
C LYS A 65 12.02 9.38 28.69
N GLU A 66 11.13 8.96 29.59
CA GLU A 66 10.84 7.56 29.88
C GLU A 66 9.32 7.33 29.98
N PRO A 67 8.57 7.46 28.86
CA PRO A 67 7.12 7.36 28.90
C PRO A 67 6.69 5.97 29.32
N THR A 68 5.67 5.91 30.18
CA THR A 68 5.10 4.65 30.66
C THR A 68 4.44 3.89 29.50
N TYR A 69 4.18 2.59 29.70
CA TYR A 69 3.45 1.81 28.71
C TYR A 69 2.06 2.40 28.42
N ASP A 70 1.35 2.86 29.44
CA ASP A 70 0.01 3.43 29.31
C ASP A 70 0.03 4.76 28.53
N MET A 71 1.05 5.60 28.75
CA MET A 71 1.29 6.79 27.94
C MET A 71 1.50 6.44 26.46
N LYS A 72 2.41 5.49 26.17
CA LYS A 72 2.67 4.99 24.82
C LYS A 72 1.40 4.46 24.16
N LYS A 73 0.64 3.63 24.87
CA LYS A 73 -0.62 3.06 24.40
C LYS A 73 -1.67 4.13 24.13
N TYR A 74 -1.80 5.10 25.03
CA TYR A 74 -2.71 6.22 24.87
C TYR A 74 -2.39 7.01 23.59
N VAL A 75 -1.15 7.46 23.41
CA VAL A 75 -0.81 8.31 22.26
C VAL A 75 -0.97 7.59 20.93
N VAL A 76 -0.58 6.31 20.87
CA VAL A 76 -0.73 5.50 19.65
C VAL A 76 -2.21 5.25 19.36
N SER A 77 -3.06 5.08 20.39
CA SER A 77 -4.51 4.95 20.21
C SER A 77 -5.19 6.21 19.67
N LYS A 78 -4.58 7.39 19.86
CA LYS A 78 -5.07 8.67 19.33
C LYS A 78 -4.52 8.98 17.95
N ILE A 79 -3.23 8.75 17.74
CA ILE A 79 -2.52 9.08 16.51
C ILE A 79 -1.48 8.01 16.23
N TRP A 80 -1.74 7.15 15.23
CA TRP A 80 -0.88 6.02 14.87
C TRP A 80 0.60 6.37 14.68
N ASN A 81 0.91 7.55 14.12
CA ASN A 81 2.28 7.90 13.76
C ASN A 81 3.12 8.35 14.96
N THR A 82 2.54 8.49 16.16
CA THR A 82 3.29 8.69 17.41
C THR A 82 4.22 7.52 17.75
N LEU A 83 4.02 6.36 17.10
CA LEU A 83 5.00 5.27 17.06
C LEU A 83 6.42 5.72 16.65
N GLU A 84 6.57 6.84 15.93
CA GLU A 84 7.89 7.41 15.61
C GLU A 84 8.69 7.90 16.81
N PHE A 85 8.01 8.21 17.91
CA PHE A 85 8.63 8.69 19.15
C PHE A 85 8.78 7.56 20.19
N ILE A 86 8.50 6.32 19.81
CA ILE A 86 8.57 5.16 20.70
C ILE A 86 9.70 4.27 20.22
N ASP A 87 10.79 4.23 20.99
CA ASP A 87 11.88 3.31 20.71
C ASP A 87 11.43 1.85 20.87
N ASN A 88 11.68 1.04 19.83
CA ASN A 88 11.33 -0.39 19.77
C ASN A 88 9.89 -0.68 20.24
N PRO A 89 8.85 -0.18 19.54
CA PRO A 89 7.47 -0.34 19.98
C PRO A 89 7.09 -1.82 20.02
N SER A 90 6.29 -2.20 21.03
CA SER A 90 5.78 -3.57 21.13
C SER A 90 4.84 -3.89 19.97
N GLU A 91 4.68 -5.18 19.67
CA GLU A 91 3.72 -5.63 18.66
C GLU A 91 2.29 -5.15 18.97
N GLU A 92 1.89 -5.08 20.26
CA GLU A 92 0.59 -4.54 20.66
C GLU A 92 0.43 -3.07 20.22
N LEU A 93 1.44 -2.22 20.46
CA LEU A 93 1.40 -0.81 20.05
C LEU A 93 1.34 -0.69 18.53
N ILE A 94 2.13 -1.49 17.80
CA ILE A 94 2.10 -1.53 16.34
C ILE A 94 0.70 -1.91 15.84
N ILE A 95 0.08 -2.94 16.43
CA ILE A 95 -1.28 -3.36 16.08
C ILE A 95 -2.30 -2.25 16.35
N ILE A 96 -2.18 -1.51 17.46
CA ILE A 96 -3.05 -0.36 17.75
C ILE A 96 -2.92 0.72 16.67
N GLY A 97 -1.69 1.01 16.24
CA GLY A 97 -1.44 1.92 15.12
C GLY A 97 -2.02 1.41 13.80
N MET A 98 -1.84 0.12 13.50
CA MET A 98 -2.31 -0.52 12.27
C MET A 98 -3.84 -0.56 12.15
N LYS A 99 -4.57 -0.63 13.27
CA LYS A 99 -6.03 -0.50 13.26
C LYS A 99 -6.49 0.84 12.65
N GLN A 100 -5.68 1.90 12.79
CA GLN A 100 -5.94 3.21 12.19
C GLN A 100 -5.36 3.30 10.77
N LYS A 101 -4.08 2.92 10.56
CA LYS A 101 -3.38 3.04 9.28
C LYS A 101 -2.40 1.89 9.08
N GLY A 102 -2.51 1.14 7.98
CA GLY A 102 -1.65 -0.01 7.66
C GLY A 102 -0.16 0.36 7.61
N TYR A 103 0.17 1.63 7.31
CA TYR A 103 1.54 2.16 7.29
C TYR A 103 2.27 2.09 8.62
N ALA A 104 1.56 1.89 9.73
CA ALA A 104 2.17 1.66 11.03
C ALA A 104 3.10 0.42 11.04
N ILE A 105 2.97 -0.50 10.08
CA ILE A 105 3.89 -1.64 9.90
C ILE A 105 5.35 -1.22 9.74
N LYS A 106 5.63 0.02 9.27
CA LYS A 106 6.99 0.54 9.13
C LYS A 106 7.76 0.63 10.44
N TYR A 107 7.06 0.61 11.59
CA TYR A 107 7.65 0.62 12.92
C TYR A 107 7.86 -0.80 13.49
N ALA A 108 7.45 -1.84 12.77
CA ALA A 108 7.68 -3.23 13.15
C ALA A 108 9.06 -3.71 12.69
N LYS A 109 9.84 -4.27 13.62
CA LYS A 109 11.09 -4.95 13.28
C LYS A 109 10.78 -6.40 12.89
N ASN A 110 11.09 -6.79 11.66
CA ASN A 110 10.86 -8.14 11.12
C ASN A 110 9.42 -8.65 11.35
N PRO A 111 8.39 -7.95 10.84
CA PRO A 111 7.00 -8.32 11.07
C PRO A 111 6.69 -9.72 10.55
N SER A 112 5.90 -10.50 11.30
CA SER A 112 5.39 -11.79 10.84
C SER A 112 4.51 -11.62 9.60
N GLU A 113 4.38 -12.66 8.76
CA GLU A 113 3.49 -12.61 7.60
C GLU A 113 2.04 -12.30 7.96
N LYS A 114 1.57 -12.72 9.15
CA LYS A 114 0.25 -12.36 9.66
C LYS A 114 0.12 -10.84 9.82
N LEU A 115 1.12 -10.20 10.43
CA LEU A 115 1.13 -8.75 10.63
C LEU A 115 1.26 -8.01 9.29
N GLN A 116 2.08 -8.53 8.37
CA GLN A 116 2.19 -8.02 7.02
C GLN A 116 0.84 -8.04 6.27
N LYS A 117 0.13 -9.18 6.28
CA LYS A 117 -1.21 -9.32 5.68
C LYS A 117 -2.20 -8.33 6.30
N MET A 118 -2.23 -8.20 7.63
CA MET A 118 -3.09 -7.23 8.32
C MET A 118 -2.82 -5.77 7.87
N ALA A 119 -1.56 -5.41 7.65
CA ALA A 119 -1.20 -4.07 7.17
C ALA A 119 -1.69 -3.82 5.74
N ILE A 120 -1.50 -4.83 4.87
CA ILE A 120 -1.90 -4.79 3.47
C ILE A 120 -3.43 -4.79 3.31
N GLU A 121 -4.17 -5.54 4.14
CA GLU A 121 -5.64 -5.50 4.19
C GLU A 121 -6.17 -4.10 4.51
N LYS A 122 -5.46 -3.39 5.39
CA LYS A 122 -5.86 -2.04 5.80
C LYS A 122 -5.55 -1.01 4.72
N ASP A 123 -4.35 -1.05 4.16
CA ASP A 123 -3.89 -0.18 3.09
C ASP A 123 -2.98 -1.03 2.18
N TYR A 124 -3.42 -1.38 0.97
CA TYR A 124 -2.70 -2.30 0.07
C TYR A 124 -1.26 -1.84 -0.23
N ASP A 125 -1.03 -0.52 -0.26
CA ASP A 125 0.27 0.07 -0.53
C ASP A 125 1.19 0.10 0.70
N SER A 126 0.75 -0.44 1.85
CA SER A 126 1.61 -0.70 3.02
C SER A 126 2.75 -1.66 2.71
N ILE A 127 2.64 -2.47 1.64
CA ILE A 127 3.72 -3.34 1.17
C ILE A 127 5.02 -2.59 0.90
N LYS A 128 4.97 -1.28 0.60
CA LYS A 128 6.16 -0.42 0.43
C LYS A 128 7.04 -0.34 1.68
N TYR A 129 6.47 -0.62 2.87
CA TYR A 129 7.15 -0.61 4.16
C TYR A 129 7.58 -2.00 4.62
N ILE A 130 7.32 -3.05 3.83
CA ILE A 130 7.73 -4.41 4.14
C ILE A 130 9.05 -4.68 3.41
N GLU A 131 10.09 -4.99 4.18
CA GLU A 131 11.37 -5.36 3.60
C GLU A 131 11.32 -6.79 3.06
N LYS A 132 11.67 -6.97 1.79
CA LYS A 132 11.77 -8.28 1.11
C LYS A 132 10.52 -9.17 1.35
N PRO A 133 9.31 -8.71 0.98
CA PRO A 133 8.08 -9.49 1.16
C PRO A 133 8.21 -10.84 0.44
N SER A 134 7.75 -11.91 1.09
CA SER A 134 7.68 -13.24 0.47
C SER A 134 6.75 -13.21 -0.76
N GLU A 135 6.89 -14.18 -1.66
CA GLU A 135 6.03 -14.26 -2.84
C GLU A 135 4.54 -14.33 -2.45
N GLU A 136 4.21 -15.02 -1.36
CA GLU A 136 2.83 -15.09 -0.85
C GLU A 136 2.31 -13.71 -0.43
N ILE A 137 3.13 -12.89 0.22
CA ILE A 137 2.78 -11.53 0.61
C ILE A 137 2.64 -10.61 -0.61
N GLN A 138 3.50 -10.78 -1.61
CA GLN A 138 3.38 -10.05 -2.89
C GLN A 138 2.06 -10.41 -3.58
N PHE A 139 1.72 -11.70 -3.68
CA PHE A 139 0.45 -12.13 -4.26
C PHE A 139 -0.75 -11.60 -3.49
N PHE A 140 -0.69 -11.63 -2.16
CA PHE A 140 -1.75 -11.12 -1.31
C PHE A 140 -2.02 -9.64 -1.60
N ALA A 141 -0.98 -8.80 -1.65
CA ALA A 141 -1.15 -7.37 -1.95
C ALA A 141 -1.72 -7.13 -3.36
N ILE A 142 -1.24 -7.87 -4.37
CA ILE A 142 -1.69 -7.74 -5.76
C ILE A 142 -3.16 -8.15 -5.92
N ARG A 143 -3.61 -9.19 -5.22
CA ARG A 143 -5.02 -9.62 -5.24
C ARG A 143 -5.96 -8.60 -4.59
N ILE A 144 -5.48 -7.82 -3.64
CA ILE A 144 -6.26 -6.69 -3.09
C ILE A 144 -6.31 -5.55 -4.11
N ASN A 145 -5.17 -5.23 -4.71
CA ASN A 145 -5.08 -4.23 -5.77
C ASN A 145 -3.81 -4.44 -6.60
N TYR A 146 -3.95 -4.63 -7.92
CA TYR A 146 -2.81 -4.85 -8.82
C TYR A 146 -1.79 -3.70 -8.78
N VAL A 147 -2.23 -2.47 -8.46
CA VAL A 147 -1.36 -1.29 -8.30
C VAL A 147 -0.34 -1.49 -7.17
N ALA A 148 -0.55 -2.45 -6.26
CA ALA A 148 0.43 -2.86 -5.28
C ALA A 148 1.79 -3.22 -5.92
N LEU A 149 1.80 -3.76 -7.14
CA LEU A 149 3.02 -4.10 -7.87
C LEU A 149 4.00 -2.92 -7.94
N ARG A 150 3.49 -1.70 -8.13
CA ARG A 150 4.28 -0.45 -8.15
C ARG A 150 5.19 -0.27 -6.94
N TYR A 151 4.79 -0.83 -5.79
CA TYR A 151 5.45 -0.65 -4.51
C TYR A 151 6.37 -1.81 -4.13
N ILE A 152 6.42 -2.87 -4.94
CA ILE A 152 7.23 -4.07 -4.68
C ILE A 152 8.58 -3.92 -5.39
N LYS A 153 9.63 -3.59 -4.65
CA LYS A 153 10.98 -3.35 -5.23
C LYS A 153 11.56 -4.55 -5.97
N ASN A 154 11.27 -5.77 -5.53
CA ASN A 154 11.78 -7.02 -6.10
C ASN A 154 10.62 -7.99 -6.34
N ALA A 155 9.73 -7.63 -7.26
CA ALA A 155 8.60 -8.48 -7.62
C ALA A 155 9.09 -9.81 -8.23
N THR A 156 8.50 -10.93 -7.83
CA THR A 156 8.77 -12.20 -8.52
C THR A 156 8.10 -12.17 -9.90
N LEU A 157 8.61 -12.96 -10.86
CA LEU A 157 7.98 -13.10 -12.17
C LEU A 157 6.51 -13.54 -12.05
N ASN A 158 6.20 -14.43 -11.10
CA ASN A 158 4.82 -14.84 -10.89
C ASN A 158 3.95 -13.71 -10.34
N ALA A 159 4.51 -12.81 -9.53
CA ALA A 159 3.81 -11.64 -9.00
C ALA A 159 3.51 -10.64 -10.13
N GLU A 160 4.48 -10.41 -11.01
CA GLU A 160 4.28 -9.63 -12.25
C GLU A 160 3.16 -10.23 -13.12
N VAL A 161 3.23 -11.54 -13.41
CA VAL A 161 2.21 -12.25 -14.20
C VAL A 161 0.84 -12.19 -13.55
N LEU A 162 0.77 -12.32 -12.22
CA LEU A 162 -0.46 -12.17 -11.45
C LEU A 162 -1.05 -10.78 -11.61
N ALA A 163 -0.24 -9.73 -11.45
CA ALA A 163 -0.72 -8.35 -11.59
C ALA A 163 -1.24 -8.06 -13.00
N ILE A 164 -0.52 -8.52 -14.04
CA ILE A 164 -0.99 -8.45 -15.44
C ILE A 164 -2.34 -9.18 -15.63
N ARG A 165 -2.51 -10.31 -14.95
CA ARG A 165 -3.73 -11.10 -15.04
C ARG A 165 -4.93 -10.37 -14.43
N GLU A 166 -4.71 -9.62 -13.36
CA GLU A 166 -5.74 -8.82 -12.72
C GLU A 166 -6.05 -7.55 -13.53
N ASP A 167 -5.02 -6.89 -14.10
CA ASP A 167 -5.16 -5.73 -14.98
C ASP A 167 -3.91 -5.56 -15.87
N GLU A 168 -4.10 -5.50 -17.19
CA GLU A 168 -3.00 -5.38 -18.15
C GLU A 168 -2.19 -4.10 -17.99
N SER A 169 -2.75 -3.05 -17.40
CA SER A 169 -2.05 -1.79 -17.14
C SER A 169 -0.95 -1.92 -16.09
N ALA A 170 -0.94 -3.02 -15.32
CA ALA A 170 0.15 -3.36 -14.42
C ALA A 170 1.51 -3.43 -15.13
N ILE A 171 1.53 -3.65 -16.46
CA ILE A 171 2.76 -3.65 -17.27
C ILE A 171 3.57 -2.35 -17.11
N ARG A 172 2.90 -1.22 -16.82
CA ARG A 172 3.54 0.09 -16.60
C ARG A 172 4.41 0.14 -15.35
N PHE A 173 4.27 -0.83 -14.45
CA PHE A 173 5.04 -0.94 -13.21
C PHE A 173 6.17 -1.97 -13.30
N ILE A 174 6.31 -2.67 -14.44
CA ILE A 174 7.29 -3.73 -14.62
C ILE A 174 8.49 -3.17 -15.38
N GLU A 175 9.68 -3.39 -14.82
CA GLU A 175 10.95 -3.02 -15.45
C GLU A 175 11.55 -4.21 -16.22
N ASN A 176 12.41 -3.91 -17.19
CA ASN A 176 13.19 -4.90 -17.94
C ASN A 176 12.32 -6.00 -18.59
N ILE A 177 11.37 -5.58 -19.44
CA ILE A 177 10.46 -6.49 -20.15
C ILE A 177 11.13 -6.97 -21.44
N ASP A 178 11.71 -8.17 -21.41
CA ASP A 178 12.20 -8.86 -22.60
C ASP A 178 11.06 -9.57 -23.37
N ASP A 179 11.37 -10.08 -24.57
CA ASP A 179 10.34 -10.70 -25.41
C ASP A 179 9.72 -11.96 -24.78
N ASN A 180 10.48 -12.69 -23.95
CA ASN A 180 9.96 -13.84 -23.20
C ASN A 180 8.91 -13.41 -22.18
N LYS A 181 9.16 -12.33 -21.42
CA LYS A 181 8.19 -11.73 -20.51
C LYS A 181 6.97 -11.20 -21.27
N LYS A 182 7.16 -10.53 -22.41
CA LYS A 182 6.03 -10.05 -23.24
C LYS A 182 5.12 -11.19 -23.67
N ILE A 183 5.69 -12.30 -24.16
CA ILE A 183 4.93 -13.49 -24.54
C ILE A 183 4.20 -14.08 -23.32
N LEU A 184 4.86 -14.15 -22.15
CA LEU A 184 4.25 -14.67 -20.93
C LEU A 184 3.08 -13.79 -20.44
N PHE A 185 3.25 -12.47 -20.47
CA PHE A 185 2.22 -11.50 -20.11
C PHE A 185 1.04 -11.56 -21.09
N LEU A 186 1.33 -11.67 -22.39
CA LEU A 186 0.31 -11.85 -23.41
C LEU A 186 -0.52 -13.11 -23.17
N LYS A 187 0.13 -14.23 -22.84
CA LYS A 187 -0.55 -15.48 -22.48
C LYS A 187 -1.39 -15.36 -21.20
N SER A 188 -1.06 -14.41 -20.33
CA SER A 188 -1.79 -14.14 -19.09
C SER A 188 -2.96 -13.19 -19.29
N ASN A 189 -2.83 -12.20 -20.16
CA ASN A 189 -3.89 -11.23 -20.46
C ASN A 189 -3.74 -10.72 -21.90
N ALA A 190 -4.74 -11.01 -22.74
CA ALA A 190 -4.73 -10.63 -24.16
C ALA A 190 -4.67 -9.10 -24.37
N LEU A 191 -5.20 -8.31 -23.44
CA LEU A 191 -5.22 -6.85 -23.52
C LEU A 191 -3.84 -6.22 -23.38
N VAL A 192 -2.83 -6.99 -22.95
CA VAL A 192 -1.42 -6.56 -22.95
C VAL A 192 -0.96 -6.14 -24.35
N MET A 193 -1.58 -6.65 -25.43
CA MET A 193 -1.28 -6.26 -26.81
C MET A 193 -1.26 -4.74 -27.03
N LYS A 194 -2.08 -3.97 -26.30
CA LYS A 194 -2.10 -2.51 -26.42
C LYS A 194 -0.78 -1.83 -26.07
N TYR A 195 0.10 -2.52 -25.33
CA TYR A 195 1.40 -2.01 -24.91
C TYR A 195 2.57 -2.59 -25.70
N ILE A 196 2.38 -3.73 -26.39
CA ILE A 196 3.46 -4.49 -27.03
C ILE A 196 3.24 -4.71 -28.54
N ILE A 197 2.31 -3.98 -29.16
CA ILE A 197 1.88 -4.18 -30.55
C ILE A 197 3.02 -4.17 -31.58
N ASN A 198 4.09 -3.41 -31.32
CA ASN A 198 5.22 -3.28 -32.24
C ASN A 198 6.48 -4.03 -31.76
N ASP A 199 6.36 -4.78 -30.68
CA ASP A 199 7.51 -5.35 -29.97
C ASP A 199 7.78 -6.81 -30.34
N LEU A 200 6.76 -7.53 -30.81
CA LEU A 200 6.82 -8.95 -31.10
C LEU A 200 6.52 -9.23 -32.57
N SER A 201 7.11 -10.31 -33.10
CA SER A 201 6.76 -10.81 -34.43
C SER A 201 5.33 -11.37 -34.45
N MET A 202 4.68 -11.31 -35.62
CA MET A 202 3.34 -11.88 -35.81
C MET A 202 3.32 -13.37 -35.43
N ASP A 203 4.32 -14.13 -35.85
CA ASP A 203 4.43 -15.57 -35.55
C ASP A 203 4.47 -15.84 -34.05
N SER A 204 5.25 -15.05 -33.29
CA SER A 204 5.32 -15.18 -31.83
C SER A 204 3.99 -14.89 -31.15
N VAL A 205 3.26 -13.88 -31.63
CA VAL A 205 1.95 -13.49 -31.12
C VAL A 205 0.90 -14.56 -31.44
N GLU A 206 0.88 -15.07 -32.68
CA GLU A 206 0.01 -16.17 -33.08
C GLU A 206 0.26 -17.43 -32.24
N MET A 207 1.53 -17.81 -32.06
CA MET A 207 1.89 -18.96 -31.23
C MET A 207 1.42 -18.79 -29.78
N ALA A 208 1.58 -17.60 -29.20
CA ALA A 208 1.13 -17.30 -27.85
C ALA A 208 -0.39 -17.46 -27.70
N PHE A 209 -1.18 -16.85 -28.60
CA PHE A 209 -2.63 -16.97 -28.58
C PHE A 209 -3.10 -18.40 -28.83
N LYS A 210 -2.51 -19.09 -29.82
CA LYS A 210 -2.82 -20.48 -30.12
C LYS A 210 -2.63 -21.37 -28.90
N GLU A 211 -1.52 -21.22 -28.19
CA GLU A 211 -1.22 -22.01 -27.00
C GLU A 211 -2.25 -21.84 -25.88
N VAL A 212 -2.80 -20.63 -25.69
CA VAL A 212 -3.80 -20.37 -24.66
C VAL A 212 -5.19 -20.80 -25.11
N LEU A 213 -5.61 -20.39 -26.31
CA LEU A 213 -6.96 -20.61 -26.83
C LEU A 213 -7.22 -22.09 -27.18
N SER A 214 -6.18 -22.88 -27.46
CA SER A 214 -6.33 -24.33 -27.72
C SER A 214 -6.57 -25.18 -26.48
N LYS A 215 -6.48 -24.60 -25.26
CA LYS A 215 -6.69 -25.33 -24.00
C LYS A 215 -8.19 -25.39 -23.66
N GLU A 216 -8.68 -26.54 -23.22
CA GLU A 216 -10.07 -26.65 -22.71
C GLU A 216 -10.25 -25.93 -21.36
N THR A 217 -9.15 -25.67 -20.63
CA THR A 217 -9.13 -24.91 -19.38
C THR A 217 -8.97 -23.39 -19.60
N VAL A 218 -9.15 -22.91 -20.83
CA VAL A 218 -9.05 -21.47 -21.13
C VAL A 218 -10.09 -20.69 -20.30
N ARG A 219 -9.69 -19.54 -19.75
CA ARG A 219 -10.59 -18.70 -18.95
C ARG A 219 -11.56 -17.95 -19.86
N ASP A 220 -12.82 -17.86 -19.42
CA ASP A 220 -13.87 -17.14 -20.13
C ASP A 220 -13.47 -15.68 -20.42
N ASN A 221 -13.00 -14.96 -19.40
CA ASN A 221 -12.57 -13.56 -19.55
C ASN A 221 -11.44 -13.39 -20.56
N TYR A 222 -10.44 -14.29 -20.58
CA TYR A 222 -9.35 -14.21 -21.56
C TYR A 222 -9.86 -14.30 -23.01
N VAL A 223 -10.82 -15.18 -23.28
CA VAL A 223 -11.39 -15.32 -24.64
C VAL A 223 -12.15 -14.06 -25.03
N ARG A 224 -12.98 -13.51 -24.13
CA ARG A 224 -13.72 -12.27 -24.37
C ARG A 224 -12.78 -11.08 -24.57
N ASP A 225 -11.77 -10.95 -23.72
CA ASP A 225 -10.73 -9.92 -23.83
C ASP A 225 -9.98 -10.02 -25.17
N PHE A 226 -9.63 -11.23 -25.60
CA PHE A 226 -9.03 -11.46 -26.92
C PHE A 226 -9.96 -10.98 -28.04
N ILE A 227 -11.23 -11.40 -28.03
CA ILE A 227 -12.24 -11.02 -29.05
C ILE A 227 -12.42 -9.50 -29.10
N ASN A 228 -12.44 -8.84 -27.94
CA ASN A 228 -12.71 -7.41 -27.81
C ASN A 228 -11.45 -6.54 -27.83
N CYS A 229 -10.25 -7.12 -27.96
CA CYS A 229 -9.02 -6.35 -27.98
C CYS A 229 -8.89 -5.56 -29.29
N ASP A 230 -9.03 -4.23 -29.22
CA ASP A 230 -8.90 -3.33 -30.36
C ASP A 230 -7.50 -3.31 -30.97
N SER A 231 -6.47 -3.61 -30.18
CA SER A 231 -5.07 -3.69 -30.65
C SER A 231 -4.79 -4.96 -31.47
N ILE A 232 -5.76 -5.86 -31.57
CA ILE A 232 -5.74 -7.05 -32.43
C ILE A 232 -6.88 -6.88 -33.42
N ASN A 233 -6.67 -6.12 -34.50
CA ASN A 233 -7.70 -5.85 -35.48
C ASN A 233 -7.18 -5.96 -36.92
N GLU A 234 -8.10 -6.08 -37.86
CA GLU A 234 -7.80 -6.27 -39.28
C GLU A 234 -7.31 -5.01 -40.01
N LYS A 235 -7.34 -3.83 -39.38
CA LYS A 235 -7.19 -2.53 -40.06
C LYS A 235 -6.08 -1.61 -39.53
N TYR A 236 -5.50 -1.89 -38.35
CA TYR A 236 -4.56 -1.01 -37.66
C TYR A 236 -3.48 -1.83 -36.96
N GLY A 237 -2.26 -1.81 -37.52
CA GLY A 237 -1.04 -2.39 -36.91
C GLY A 237 -0.39 -3.50 -37.73
N ASN A 238 0.81 -3.93 -37.33
CA ASN A 238 1.55 -5.04 -37.97
C ASN A 238 0.91 -6.42 -37.72
N ILE A 239 -0.09 -6.53 -36.84
CA ILE A 239 -0.71 -7.78 -36.40
C ILE A 239 -2.19 -7.74 -36.80
N SER A 240 -2.46 -8.10 -38.06
CA SER A 240 -3.82 -8.23 -38.60
C SER A 240 -4.29 -9.68 -38.42
N MET A 241 -5.35 -9.89 -37.63
CA MET A 241 -5.92 -11.21 -37.38
C MET A 241 -7.45 -11.16 -37.31
N ASP A 242 -8.12 -11.99 -38.12
CA ASP A 242 -9.54 -12.32 -37.90
C ASP A 242 -9.62 -13.25 -36.68
N LYS A 243 -10.02 -12.67 -35.55
CA LYS A 243 -10.09 -13.34 -34.25
C LYS A 243 -11.07 -14.52 -34.25
N ILE A 244 -12.16 -14.43 -35.01
CA ILE A 244 -13.18 -15.49 -35.07
C ILE A 244 -12.68 -16.66 -35.91
N ILE A 245 -12.07 -16.40 -37.06
CA ILE A 245 -11.43 -17.46 -37.88
C ILE A 245 -10.28 -18.10 -37.11
N PHE A 246 -9.49 -17.31 -36.37
CA PHE A 246 -8.41 -17.83 -35.55
C PHE A 246 -8.92 -18.81 -34.47
N ILE A 247 -9.96 -18.42 -33.72
CA ILE A 247 -10.62 -19.30 -32.73
C ILE A 247 -11.22 -20.53 -33.40
N TYR A 248 -11.84 -20.39 -34.57
CA TYR A 248 -12.39 -21.52 -35.31
C TYR A 248 -11.31 -22.55 -35.67
N LYS A 249 -10.15 -22.08 -36.14
CA LYS A 249 -9.05 -22.94 -36.58
C LYS A 249 -8.28 -23.57 -35.43
N TYR A 250 -8.00 -22.83 -34.35
CA TYR A 250 -7.07 -23.25 -33.31
C TYR A 250 -7.67 -23.36 -31.90
N GLY A 251 -8.82 -22.75 -31.67
CA GLY A 251 -9.48 -22.75 -30.36
C GLY A 251 -10.01 -24.13 -29.95
N SER A 252 -10.00 -24.37 -28.65
CA SER A 252 -10.64 -25.53 -28.01
C SER A 252 -12.17 -25.49 -28.19
N LYS A 253 -12.87 -26.59 -27.84
CA LYS A 253 -14.34 -26.60 -27.88
C LYS A 253 -14.91 -25.55 -26.91
N THR A 254 -14.31 -25.44 -25.73
CA THR A 254 -14.65 -24.43 -24.73
C THR A 254 -14.45 -23.02 -25.27
N CYS A 255 -13.30 -22.73 -25.88
CA CYS A 255 -13.00 -21.42 -26.49
C CYS A 255 -14.05 -21.04 -27.56
N LYS A 256 -14.40 -21.98 -28.44
CA LYS A 256 -15.39 -21.76 -29.50
C LYS A 256 -16.78 -21.45 -28.94
N LYS A 257 -17.19 -22.13 -27.86
CA LYS A 257 -18.46 -21.87 -27.19
C LYS A 257 -18.51 -20.44 -26.63
N ILE A 258 -17.47 -20.01 -25.93
CA ILE A 258 -17.37 -18.65 -25.38
C ILE A 258 -17.39 -17.61 -26.51
N ALA A 259 -16.69 -17.86 -27.61
CA ALA A 259 -16.64 -16.95 -28.73
C ALA A 259 -18.00 -16.79 -29.44
N VAL A 260 -18.77 -17.88 -29.58
CA VAL A 260 -20.14 -17.81 -30.13
C VAL A 260 -21.04 -17.00 -29.20
N ASP A 261 -20.97 -17.25 -27.90
CA ASP A 261 -21.73 -16.52 -26.88
C ASP A 261 -21.43 -15.01 -26.92
N GLU A 262 -20.14 -14.63 -26.92
CA GLU A 262 -19.73 -13.23 -27.01
C GLU A 262 -20.23 -12.57 -28.31
N LYS A 263 -20.11 -13.25 -29.45
CA LYS A 263 -20.56 -12.71 -30.74
C LYS A 263 -22.08 -12.50 -30.79
N LEU A 264 -22.87 -13.36 -30.16
CA LEU A 264 -24.32 -13.19 -30.05
C LEU A 264 -24.69 -11.97 -29.20
N ASN A 265 -23.90 -11.65 -28.18
CA ASN A 265 -24.12 -10.46 -27.33
C ASN A 265 -23.76 -9.13 -28.03
N MET A 266 -22.94 -9.16 -29.08
CA MET A 266 -22.52 -7.98 -29.84
C MET A 266 -23.47 -7.63 -31.01
N MET A 267 -24.46 -8.48 -31.31
CA MET A 267 -25.46 -8.29 -32.39
C MET A 267 -26.75 -7.70 -31.86
#